data_AF-A0A5J4WFH2-F1
#
_entry.id   AF-A0A5J4WFH2-F1
#
_cell.length_a   1.000
_cell.length_b   1.000
_cell.length_c   1.000
_cell.angle_alpha   90.00
_cell.angle_beta   90.00
_cell.angle_gamma   90.00
#
_symmetry.space_group_name_H-M   'P 1'
#
loop_
_entity.id
_entity.type
_entity.pdbx_description
1 polymer ?
#
loop_
_entity_poly.entity_id
_entity_poly.type
_entity_poly.pdbx_seq_one_letter_code
_entity_poly.pdbx_strand_id
1 'polypeptide(L)'
;MYLDLNKETIAAGDERVYEYILNWMAWLIQNPGKKSRTTIVLQGRQGIGKNRFIDVIAELTSRYSCSNITNIDEFTGRFNSVVENKKFAVLNEIMNYNDSKKGVATVMKSIISVLTIRINEKNQLRRTAENVMNIIYVTNADMPVQLDIDDRCYLVCACKIVHQVSEKHKDDVEYFNELSQSYTQEFYENLVTFLLETDTSQFNPTLIQMTEAKK
;
A
#
# COMPACT_ATOMS: atom_id res chain seq x y z
N MET A 1 -9.97 -3.47 16.98
CA MET A 1 -9.15 -2.25 16.80
C MET A 1 -8.54 -2.13 15.41
N TYR A 2 -7.64 -3.03 14.97
CA TYR A 2 -7.01 -2.92 13.64
C TYR A 2 -8.02 -2.96 12.48
N LEU A 3 -8.92 -3.94 12.49
CA LEU A 3 -9.96 -4.05 11.46
C LEU A 3 -10.93 -2.86 11.47
N ASP A 4 -11.16 -2.26 12.65
CA ASP A 4 -11.98 -1.05 12.79
C ASP A 4 -11.26 0.17 12.19
N LEU A 5 -9.94 0.32 12.41
CA LEU A 5 -9.14 1.34 11.73
C LEU A 5 -9.25 1.20 10.21
N ASN A 6 -9.17 -0.04 9.70
CA ASN A 6 -9.27 -0.31 8.28
C ASN A 6 -10.65 0.08 7.71
N LYS A 7 -11.72 -0.19 8.46
CA LYS A 7 -13.09 0.15 8.06
C LYS A 7 -13.37 1.65 8.16
N GLU A 8 -13.19 2.21 9.34
CA GLU A 8 -13.65 3.55 9.68
C GLU A 8 -12.72 4.64 9.12
N THR A 9 -11.41 4.45 9.21
CA THR A 9 -10.42 5.43 8.75
C THR A 9 -10.02 5.16 7.30
N ILE A 10 -9.52 3.95 6.99
CA ILE A 10 -8.90 3.69 5.68
C ILE A 10 -9.95 3.63 4.57
N ALA A 11 -11.04 2.89 4.78
CA ALA A 11 -12.17 2.79 3.85
C ALA A 11 -13.23 3.89 4.05
N ALA A 12 -13.05 4.78 5.04
CA ALA A 12 -14.01 5.85 5.35
C ALA A 12 -15.45 5.37 5.64
N GLY A 13 -15.61 4.12 6.09
CA GLY A 13 -16.90 3.47 6.31
C GLY A 13 -17.56 2.91 5.04
N ASP A 14 -16.91 3.00 3.87
CA ASP A 14 -17.39 2.36 2.64
C ASP A 14 -17.14 0.86 2.68
N GLU A 15 -18.21 0.08 2.82
CA GLU A 15 -18.14 -1.38 2.93
C GLU A 15 -17.49 -2.03 1.71
N ARG A 16 -17.68 -1.48 0.50
CA ARG A 16 -17.12 -2.07 -0.73
C ARG A 16 -15.62 -1.84 -0.80
N VAL A 17 -15.15 -0.67 -0.37
CA VAL A 17 -13.72 -0.37 -0.28
C VAL A 17 -13.08 -1.20 0.82
N TYR A 18 -13.75 -1.32 1.97
CA TYR A 18 -13.29 -2.14 3.09
C TYR A 18 -13.15 -3.61 2.71
N GLU A 19 -14.19 -4.20 2.08
CA GLU A 19 -14.17 -5.57 1.59
C GLU A 19 -13.07 -5.79 0.56
N TYR A 20 -12.88 -4.85 -0.37
CA TYR A 20 -11.77 -4.92 -1.33
C TYR A 20 -10.41 -4.90 -0.61
N ILE A 21 -10.20 -4.04 0.38
CA ILE A 21 -8.93 -3.96 1.14
C ILE A 21 -8.67 -5.29 1.86
N LEU A 22 -9.67 -5.87 2.53
CA LEU A 22 -9.53 -7.16 3.21
C LEU A 22 -9.21 -8.29 2.24
N ASN A 23 -9.95 -8.38 1.14
CA ASN A 23 -9.71 -9.40 0.11
C ASN A 23 -8.34 -9.21 -0.57
N TRP A 24 -7.90 -7.96 -0.75
CA TRP A 24 -6.57 -7.65 -1.28
C TRP A 24 -5.47 -8.07 -0.31
N MET A 25 -5.63 -7.83 0.99
CA MET A 25 -4.70 -8.31 2.03
C MET A 25 -4.67 -9.84 2.07
N ALA A 26 -5.82 -10.50 2.06
CA ALA A 26 -5.91 -11.95 2.03
C ALA A 26 -5.22 -12.52 0.79
N TRP A 27 -5.51 -11.95 -0.39
CA TRP A 27 -4.88 -12.34 -1.65
C TRP A 27 -3.36 -12.16 -1.64
N LEU A 28 -2.86 -11.07 -1.05
CA LEU A 28 -1.43 -10.78 -0.91
C LEU A 28 -0.70 -11.88 -0.14
N ILE A 29 -1.29 -12.35 0.97
CA ILE A 29 -0.75 -13.39 1.84
C ILE A 29 -0.89 -14.79 1.20
N GLN A 30 -2.06 -15.10 0.64
CA GLN A 30 -2.36 -16.40 0.02
C GLN A 30 -1.59 -16.64 -1.29
N ASN A 31 -1.17 -15.59 -1.99
CA ASN A 31 -0.50 -15.69 -3.29
C ASN A 31 0.91 -15.06 -3.29
N PRO A 32 1.89 -15.60 -2.52
CA PRO A 32 3.20 -14.97 -2.32
C PRO A 32 3.98 -14.74 -3.63
N GLY A 33 3.87 -15.63 -4.61
CA GLY A 33 4.52 -15.50 -5.93
C GLY A 33 3.78 -14.68 -6.98
N LYS A 34 2.65 -14.02 -6.66
CA LYS A 34 1.84 -13.28 -7.64
C LYS A 34 1.78 -11.78 -7.38
N LYS A 35 1.54 -11.02 -8.45
CA LYS A 35 1.33 -9.57 -8.42
C LYS A 35 -0.13 -9.23 -8.68
N SER A 36 -0.72 -8.38 -7.85
CA SER A 36 -2.14 -7.98 -7.98
C SER A 36 -2.41 -7.14 -9.23
N ARG A 37 -1.36 -6.50 -9.77
CA ARG A 37 -1.43 -5.51 -10.85
C ARG A 37 -2.27 -4.29 -10.53
N THR A 38 -2.52 -4.08 -9.24
CA THR A 38 -3.21 -2.93 -8.70
C THR A 38 -2.43 -2.35 -7.53
N THR A 39 -2.80 -1.13 -7.15
CA THR A 39 -2.19 -0.38 -6.06
C THR A 39 -3.28 0.36 -5.31
N ILE A 40 -3.07 0.50 -4.00
CA ILE A 40 -3.96 1.26 -3.13
C ILE A 40 -3.29 2.59 -2.85
N VAL A 41 -4.02 3.69 -2.99
CA VAL A 41 -3.59 5.05 -2.67
C VAL A 41 -4.34 5.52 -1.44
N LEU A 42 -3.61 5.77 -0.35
CA LEU A 42 -4.14 6.31 0.89
C LEU A 42 -3.95 7.82 0.90
N GLN A 43 -5.05 8.54 0.68
CA GLN A 43 -5.11 9.99 0.70
C GLN A 43 -5.76 10.45 2.00
N GLY A 44 -5.17 11.41 2.69
CA GLY A 44 -5.78 12.00 3.87
C GLY A 44 -4.75 12.71 4.74
N ARG A 45 -5.20 13.33 5.83
CA ARG A 45 -4.31 14.08 6.72
C ARG A 45 -3.27 13.18 7.40
N GLN A 46 -2.11 13.75 7.76
CA GLN A 46 -1.13 13.05 8.57
C GLN A 46 -1.67 12.77 9.98
N GLY A 47 -1.23 11.66 10.58
CA GLY A 47 -1.56 11.32 11.97
C GLY A 47 -2.92 10.61 12.16
N ILE A 48 -3.58 10.21 11.07
CA ILE A 48 -4.90 9.54 11.12
C ILE A 48 -4.82 8.01 11.19
N GLY A 49 -3.61 7.42 11.18
CA GLY A 49 -3.43 5.97 11.26
C GLY A 49 -3.07 5.26 9.95
N LYS A 50 -2.88 5.98 8.83
CA LYS A 50 -2.42 5.39 7.55
C LYS A 50 -1.18 4.50 7.70
N ASN A 51 -0.19 4.96 8.45
CA ASN A 51 1.02 4.16 8.69
C ASN A 51 0.73 2.93 9.56
N ARG A 52 -0.17 3.02 10.55
CA ARG A 52 -0.55 1.87 11.39
C ARG A 52 -1.19 0.75 10.58
N PHE A 53 -1.98 1.09 9.56
CA PHE A 53 -2.52 0.13 8.61
C PHE A 53 -1.40 -0.59 7.83
N ILE A 54 -0.45 0.18 7.32
CA ILE A 54 0.63 -0.29 6.44
C ILE A 54 1.70 -1.07 7.21
N ASP A 55 2.08 -0.61 8.40
CA ASP A 55 3.11 -1.22 9.24
C ASP A 55 2.76 -2.69 9.53
N VAL A 56 1.47 -3.01 9.74
CA VAL A 56 1.00 -4.38 9.92
C VAL A 56 1.24 -5.22 8.66
N ILE A 57 0.94 -4.70 7.46
CA ILE A 57 1.17 -5.43 6.20
C ILE A 57 2.68 -5.61 5.95
N ALA A 58 3.48 -4.59 6.27
CA ALA A 58 4.93 -4.65 6.18
C ALA A 58 5.51 -5.70 7.13
N GLU A 59 5.00 -5.81 8.36
CA GLU A 59 5.41 -6.83 9.33
C GLU A 59 5.03 -8.24 8.85
N LEU A 60 3.80 -8.42 8.35
CA LEU A 60 3.33 -9.69 7.76
C LEU A 60 4.21 -10.16 6.58
N THR A 61 4.79 -9.22 5.84
CA THR A 61 5.69 -9.53 4.72
C THR A 61 7.18 -9.43 5.08
N SER A 62 7.50 -8.95 6.28
CA SER A 62 8.82 -8.88 6.91
C SER A 62 9.94 -8.47 5.94
N ARG A 63 10.99 -9.29 5.78
CA ARG A 63 12.14 -9.07 4.87
C ARG A 63 11.78 -8.90 3.39
N TYR A 64 10.55 -9.26 3.00
CA TYR A 64 10.03 -9.07 1.65
C TYR A 64 9.29 -7.73 1.50
N SER A 65 9.27 -6.89 2.53
CA SER A 65 8.72 -5.54 2.49
C SER A 65 9.80 -4.48 2.26
N CYS A 66 9.41 -3.38 1.63
CA CYS A 66 10.08 -2.09 1.69
C CYS A 66 9.11 -1.09 2.33
N SER A 67 9.22 -0.91 3.64
CA SER A 67 8.22 -0.20 4.45
C SER A 67 8.20 1.32 4.29
N ASN A 68 9.23 1.92 3.69
CA ASN A 68 9.28 3.36 3.47
C ASN A 68 10.21 3.73 2.33
N ILE A 69 9.67 3.97 1.14
CA ILE A 69 10.40 4.59 0.03
C ILE A 69 9.86 6.00 -0.15
N THR A 70 10.77 6.97 -0.01
CA THR A 70 10.50 8.40 -0.21
C THR A 70 11.05 8.90 -1.55
N ASN A 71 12.01 8.18 -2.14
CA ASN A 71 12.61 8.52 -3.43
C ASN A 71 12.23 7.49 -4.52
N ILE A 72 11.50 7.95 -5.54
CA ILE A 72 11.09 7.11 -6.67
C ILE A 72 12.25 6.66 -7.57
N ASP A 73 13.39 7.34 -7.52
CA ASP A 73 14.59 6.94 -8.27
C ASP A 73 15.15 5.59 -7.78
N GLU A 74 14.79 5.17 -6.56
CA GLU A 74 15.16 3.83 -6.08
C GLU A 74 14.46 2.72 -6.88
N PHE A 75 13.32 3.02 -7.51
CA PHE A 75 12.57 2.10 -8.37
C PHE A 75 12.93 2.26 -9.83
N THR A 76 13.00 3.53 -10.26
CA THR A 76 12.99 3.92 -11.67
C THR A 76 14.36 4.33 -12.18
N GLY A 77 15.28 4.63 -11.27
CA GLY A 77 16.60 5.11 -11.57
C GLY A 77 17.55 4.01 -12.06
N ARG A 78 18.80 4.41 -12.25
CA ARG A 78 19.83 3.52 -12.80
C ARG A 78 20.08 2.31 -11.90
N PHE A 79 20.07 2.46 -10.59
CA PHE A 79 20.32 1.37 -9.65
C PHE A 79 19.07 1.08 -8.83
N ASN A 80 18.50 -0.10 -9.01
CA ASN A 80 17.15 -0.42 -8.53
C ASN A 80 17.08 -1.79 -7.83
N SER A 81 18.18 -2.28 -7.26
CA SER A 81 18.21 -3.57 -6.57
C SER A 81 17.31 -3.65 -5.33
N VAL A 82 16.86 -2.51 -4.79
CA VAL A 82 15.95 -2.46 -3.64
C VAL A 82 14.63 -3.20 -3.90
N VAL A 83 14.18 -3.24 -5.15
CA VAL A 83 12.89 -3.84 -5.55
C VAL A 83 12.98 -5.34 -5.78
N GLU A 84 14.20 -5.89 -5.84
CA GLU A 84 14.41 -7.31 -6.10
C GLU A 84 13.99 -8.15 -4.88
N ASN A 85 13.29 -9.26 -5.15
CA ASN A 85 12.79 -10.18 -4.13
C ASN A 85 11.90 -9.49 -3.08
N LYS A 86 11.11 -8.48 -3.50
CA LYS A 86 10.16 -7.78 -2.64
C LYS A 86 8.73 -8.11 -3.04
N LYS A 87 7.90 -8.36 -2.02
CA LYS A 87 6.48 -8.66 -2.12
C LYS A 87 5.61 -7.43 -1.88
N PHE A 88 6.08 -6.52 -1.02
CA PHE A 88 5.32 -5.35 -0.61
C PHE A 88 6.23 -4.11 -0.58
N ALA A 89 5.72 -2.97 -1.01
CA ALA A 89 6.43 -1.71 -0.94
C ALA A 89 5.48 -0.57 -0.63
N VAL A 90 5.99 0.39 0.15
CA VAL A 90 5.26 1.57 0.58
C VAL A 90 5.92 2.79 -0.02
N LEU A 91 5.13 3.57 -0.74
CA LEU A 91 5.56 4.80 -1.37
C LEU A 91 4.98 5.96 -0.58
N ASN A 92 5.79 6.51 0.32
CA ASN A 92 5.36 7.50 1.28
C ASN A 92 5.77 8.90 0.81
N GLU A 93 4.78 9.77 0.62
CA GLU A 93 4.99 11.19 0.25
C GLU A 93 5.99 11.36 -0.90
N ILE A 94 5.87 10.55 -1.97
CA ILE A 94 6.76 10.70 -3.12
C ILE A 94 6.69 12.14 -3.63
N MET A 95 7.77 12.86 -3.36
CA MET A 95 7.99 14.18 -3.89
C MET A 95 8.48 13.99 -5.32
N ASN A 96 7.75 14.54 -6.29
CA ASN A 96 8.23 14.62 -7.67
C ASN A 96 9.37 15.64 -7.70
N TYR A 97 10.59 15.20 -7.36
CA TYR A 97 11.64 16.14 -6.99
C TYR A 97 12.16 16.94 -8.19
N ASN A 98 12.07 16.45 -9.43
CA ASN A 98 12.58 17.18 -10.60
C ASN A 98 11.97 16.81 -11.97
N ASP A 99 11.04 15.85 -12.05
CA ASP A 99 10.50 15.34 -13.33
C ASP A 99 9.03 15.73 -13.55
N SER A 100 8.62 15.83 -14.82
CA SER A 100 7.22 16.09 -15.14
C SER A 100 6.34 14.98 -14.53
N LYS A 101 5.31 15.36 -13.75
CA LYS A 101 4.40 14.43 -13.04
C LYS A 101 3.87 13.29 -13.92
N LYS A 102 3.77 13.51 -15.24
CA LYS A 102 3.33 12.54 -16.25
C LYS A 102 4.33 11.40 -16.51
N GLY A 103 5.64 11.69 -16.50
CA GLY A 103 6.67 10.68 -16.73
C GLY A 103 6.70 9.64 -15.61
N VAL A 104 6.68 10.12 -14.36
CA VAL A 104 6.66 9.28 -13.15
C VAL A 104 5.42 8.39 -13.09
N ALA A 105 4.23 8.95 -13.36
CA ALA A 105 2.98 8.19 -13.39
C ALA A 105 3.04 7.02 -14.40
N THR A 106 3.58 7.28 -15.59
CA THR A 106 3.70 6.27 -16.65
C THR A 106 4.64 5.13 -16.26
N VAL A 107 5.80 5.46 -15.68
CA VAL A 107 6.76 4.45 -15.24
C VAL A 107 6.17 3.61 -14.09
N MET A 108 5.45 4.23 -13.16
CA MET A 108 4.81 3.51 -12.07
C MET A 108 3.72 2.56 -12.55
N LYS A 109 2.86 2.99 -13.48
CA LYS A 109 1.87 2.11 -14.13
C LYS A 109 2.53 0.89 -14.75
N SER A 110 3.67 1.09 -15.41
CA SER A 110 4.47 0.00 -15.96
C SER A 110 4.95 -0.95 -14.85
N ILE A 111 5.58 -0.44 -13.78
CA ILE A 111 6.04 -1.24 -12.64
C ILE A 111 4.91 -2.02 -11.96
N ILE A 112 3.72 -1.45 -11.87
CA ILE A 112 2.52 -2.11 -11.33
C ILE A 112 2.02 -3.22 -12.26
N SER A 113 2.18 -3.09 -13.58
CA SER A 113 1.61 -4.03 -14.55
C SER A 113 2.56 -5.18 -14.93
N VAL A 114 3.86 -4.90 -15.06
CA VAL A 114 4.85 -5.87 -15.57
C VAL A 114 5.19 -6.95 -14.55
N LEU A 115 5.32 -8.19 -15.02
CA LEU A 115 5.66 -9.36 -14.20
C LEU A 115 7.18 -9.63 -14.10
N THR A 116 7.97 -8.89 -14.86
CA THR A 116 9.44 -9.01 -14.86
C THR A 116 10.05 -7.63 -14.78
N ILE A 117 11.14 -7.49 -14.01
CA ILE A 117 11.89 -6.26 -13.88
C ILE A 117 13.37 -6.52 -14.14
N ARG A 118 14.03 -5.56 -14.78
CA ARG A 118 15.47 -5.61 -14.99
C ARG A 118 16.18 -4.97 -13.80
N ILE A 119 16.96 -5.76 -13.10
CA ILE A 119 17.73 -5.33 -11.93
C ILE A 119 19.11 -4.91 -12.38
N ASN A 120 19.49 -3.69 -11.99
CA ASN A 120 20.82 -3.16 -12.16
C ASN A 120 21.40 -2.80 -10.79
N GLU A 121 22.19 -3.70 -10.24
CA GLU A 121 22.89 -3.51 -8.99
C GLU A 121 24.31 -2.97 -9.25
N LYS A 122 24.80 -2.10 -8.37
CA LYS A 122 26.11 -1.47 -8.55
C LYS A 122 27.21 -2.54 -8.48
N ASN A 123 28.12 -2.51 -9.46
CA ASN A 123 29.23 -3.46 -9.60
C ASN A 123 28.80 -4.92 -9.81
N GLN A 124 27.57 -5.16 -10.26
CA GLN A 124 27.05 -6.49 -10.56
C GLN A 124 26.51 -6.55 -12.00
N LEU A 125 26.42 -7.76 -12.54
CA LEU A 125 25.79 -7.96 -13.85
C LEU A 125 24.29 -7.70 -13.75
N ARG A 126 23.75 -7.07 -14.82
CA ARG A 126 22.32 -6.89 -14.97
C ARG A 126 21.64 -8.24 -15.13
N ARG A 127 20.53 -8.42 -14.42
CA ARG A 127 19.74 -9.64 -14.43
C ARG A 127 18.25 -9.32 -14.54
N THR A 128 17.48 -10.28 -15.02
CA THR A 128 16.02 -10.21 -15.04
C THR A 128 15.52 -10.93 -13.79
N ALA A 129 14.62 -10.28 -13.05
CA ALA A 129 13.96 -10.86 -11.89
C ALA A 129 12.44 -10.84 -12.09
N GLU A 130 11.75 -11.75 -11.41
CA GLU A 130 10.29 -11.70 -11.31
C GLU A 130 9.86 -10.51 -10.46
N ASN A 131 8.81 -9.82 -10.90
CA ASN A 131 8.21 -8.71 -10.18
C ASN A 131 6.91 -9.20 -9.54
N VAL A 132 6.98 -9.54 -8.26
CA VAL A 132 5.83 -9.95 -7.44
C VAL A 132 5.38 -8.86 -6.47
N MET A 133 5.97 -7.67 -6.58
CA MET A 133 5.79 -6.58 -5.63
C MET A 133 4.40 -5.94 -5.73
N ASN A 134 3.78 -5.66 -4.59
CA ASN A 134 2.52 -4.93 -4.48
C ASN A 134 2.77 -3.62 -3.75
N ILE A 135 2.14 -2.55 -4.20
CA ILE A 135 2.51 -1.19 -3.81
C ILE A 135 1.32 -0.52 -3.13
N ILE A 136 1.57 0.19 -2.03
CA ILE A 136 0.65 1.16 -1.44
C ILE A 136 1.28 2.55 -1.49
N TYR A 137 0.53 3.53 -1.97
CA TYR A 137 0.90 4.94 -1.90
C TYR A 137 0.30 5.57 -0.66
N VAL A 138 1.08 6.41 0.02
CA VAL A 138 0.61 7.24 1.12
C VAL A 138 0.87 8.69 0.78
N THR A 139 -0.15 9.52 0.86
CA THR A 139 -0.04 10.94 0.55
C THR A 139 -0.94 11.78 1.45
N ASN A 140 -0.50 13.01 1.70
CA ASN A 140 -1.32 14.06 2.31
C ASN A 140 -1.87 15.04 1.25
N ALA A 141 -1.40 14.96 0.00
CA ALA A 141 -1.85 15.83 -1.07
C ALA A 141 -3.13 15.31 -1.71
N ASP A 142 -3.99 16.22 -2.19
CA ASP A 142 -5.28 15.85 -2.77
C ASP A 142 -5.19 15.00 -4.04
N MET A 143 -4.04 15.02 -4.73
CA MET A 143 -3.74 14.06 -5.79
C MET A 143 -2.22 13.97 -6.05
N PRO A 144 -1.52 12.88 -5.66
CA PRO A 144 -0.07 12.76 -5.83
C PRO A 144 0.34 12.39 -7.26
N VAL A 145 -0.55 11.70 -7.99
CA VAL A 145 -0.31 11.15 -9.33
C VAL A 145 -1.49 11.54 -10.21
N GLN A 146 -1.25 12.14 -11.38
CA GLN A 146 -2.31 12.45 -12.34
C GLN A 146 -2.84 11.12 -12.92
N LEU A 147 -3.92 10.62 -12.32
CA LEU A 147 -4.56 9.38 -12.74
C LEU A 147 -5.50 9.63 -13.91
N ASP A 148 -5.51 8.71 -14.87
CA ASP A 148 -6.54 8.73 -15.91
C ASP A 148 -7.84 8.19 -15.31
N ILE A 149 -8.98 8.75 -15.71
CA ILE A 149 -10.31 8.36 -15.19
C ILE A 149 -10.56 6.85 -15.41
N ASP A 150 -10.07 6.30 -16.51
CA ASP A 150 -10.20 4.88 -16.87
C ASP A 150 -9.10 3.98 -16.29
N ASP A 151 -8.23 4.52 -15.42
CA ASP A 151 -7.10 3.76 -14.91
C ASP A 151 -7.56 2.66 -13.95
N ARG A 152 -7.40 1.40 -14.35
CA ARG A 152 -7.82 0.23 -13.55
C ARG A 152 -6.72 -0.29 -12.61
N CYS A 153 -5.61 0.42 -12.47
CA CYS A 153 -4.52 0.04 -11.58
C CYS A 153 -4.63 0.67 -10.18
N TYR A 154 -5.35 1.79 -10.01
CA TYR A 154 -5.37 2.54 -8.74
C TYR A 154 -6.72 2.50 -8.06
N LEU A 155 -6.76 1.99 -6.82
CA LEU A 155 -7.83 2.23 -5.85
C LEU A 155 -7.45 3.46 -5.04
N VAL A 156 -8.28 4.50 -5.07
CA VAL A 156 -8.04 5.73 -4.28
C VAL A 156 -8.94 5.72 -3.05
N CYS A 157 -8.33 5.61 -1.87
CA CYS A 157 -8.99 5.68 -0.58
C CYS A 157 -8.80 7.09 0.00
N ALA A 158 -9.86 7.90 -0.01
CA ALA A 158 -9.90 9.15 0.74
C ALA A 158 -10.19 8.83 2.21
N CYS A 159 -9.12 8.63 2.99
CA CYS A 159 -9.19 8.23 4.37
C CYS A 159 -9.86 9.30 5.23
N LYS A 160 -10.75 8.85 6.12
CA LYS A 160 -11.51 9.71 7.03
C LYS A 160 -10.73 9.98 8.31
N ILE A 161 -10.87 11.19 8.85
CA ILE A 161 -10.34 11.53 10.17
C ILE A 161 -11.34 11.03 11.22
N VAL A 162 -11.05 9.88 11.82
CA VAL A 162 -11.79 9.33 12.98
C VAL A 162 -11.03 9.65 14.26
N HIS A 163 -9.74 9.32 14.28
CA HIS A 163 -8.77 9.73 15.29
C HIS A 163 -7.64 10.49 14.61
N GLN A 164 -7.12 11.54 15.26
CA GLN A 164 -5.95 12.27 14.78
C GLN A 164 -4.98 12.64 15.89
N VAL A 165 -3.76 12.09 15.81
CA VAL A 165 -2.65 12.51 16.67
C VAL A 165 -2.37 14.00 16.49
N SER A 166 -2.69 14.78 17.53
CA SER A 166 -2.45 16.21 17.60
C SER A 166 -2.39 16.67 19.06
N GLU A 167 -1.71 17.78 19.34
CA GLU A 167 -1.57 18.29 20.72
C GLU A 167 -2.90 18.59 21.41
N LYS A 168 -3.97 18.77 20.63
CA LYS A 168 -5.31 19.13 21.11
C LYS A 168 -6.18 17.92 21.48
N HIS A 169 -5.83 16.72 21.04
CA HIS A 169 -6.67 15.51 21.20
C HIS A 169 -5.86 14.41 21.87
N LYS A 170 -5.78 14.46 23.21
CA LYS A 170 -5.03 13.47 24.01
C LYS A 170 -5.64 12.06 23.91
N ASP A 171 -6.97 11.97 23.84
CA ASP A 171 -7.68 10.69 23.74
C ASP A 171 -7.34 9.94 22.44
N ASP A 172 -7.10 10.65 21.34
CA ASP A 172 -6.65 10.07 20.08
C ASP A 172 -5.22 9.52 20.19
N VAL A 173 -4.36 10.17 20.96
CA VAL A 173 -3.01 9.67 21.26
C VAL A 173 -3.09 8.37 22.05
N GLU A 174 -3.99 8.31 23.04
CA GLU A 174 -4.23 7.11 23.83
C GLU A 174 -4.76 5.95 22.98
N TYR A 175 -5.74 6.21 22.10
CA TYR A 175 -6.22 5.22 21.13
C TYR A 175 -5.08 4.62 20.29
N PHE A 176 -4.18 5.45 19.74
CA PHE A 176 -3.07 4.96 18.94
C PHE A 176 -2.01 4.24 19.77
N ASN A 177 -1.84 4.60 21.05
CA ASN A 177 -0.97 3.86 21.96
C ASN A 177 -1.53 2.48 22.25
N GLU A 178 -2.82 2.38 22.60
CA GLU A 178 -3.51 1.11 22.84
C GLU A 178 -3.49 0.23 21.57
N LEU A 179 -3.80 0.82 20.41
CA LEU A 179 -3.72 0.12 19.12
C LEU A 179 -2.31 -0.45 18.89
N SER A 180 -1.27 0.34 19.15
CA SER A 180 0.12 -0.12 18.96
C SER A 180 0.51 -1.21 19.95
N GLN A 181 0.04 -1.13 21.20
CA GLN A 181 0.27 -2.15 22.22
C GLN A 181 -0.49 -3.45 21.90
N SER A 182 -1.62 -3.36 21.18
CA SER A 182 -2.41 -4.53 20.77
C SER A 182 -1.72 -5.39 19.70
N TYR A 183 -0.66 -4.89 19.05
CA TYR A 183 0.09 -5.61 18.01
C TYR A 183 1.09 -6.61 18.61
N THR A 184 0.56 -7.59 19.34
CA THR A 184 1.31 -8.71 19.90
C THR A 184 1.58 -9.79 18.85
N GLN A 185 2.43 -10.76 19.17
CA GLN A 185 2.62 -11.94 18.31
C GLN A 185 1.29 -12.67 18.06
N GLU A 186 0.47 -12.85 19.09
CA GLU A 186 -0.85 -13.46 19.00
C GLU A 186 -1.78 -12.68 18.05
N PHE A 187 -1.72 -11.34 18.04
CA PHE A 187 -2.45 -10.53 17.07
C PHE A 187 -2.05 -10.88 15.63
N TYR A 188 -0.75 -10.96 15.33
CA TYR A 188 -0.28 -11.31 13.99
C TYR A 188 -0.64 -12.75 13.59
N GLU A 189 -0.53 -13.71 14.51
CA GLU A 189 -0.94 -15.10 14.28
C GLU A 189 -2.43 -15.22 13.96
N ASN A 190 -3.28 -14.53 14.74
CA ASN A 190 -4.72 -14.47 14.50
C ASN A 190 -5.06 -13.78 13.17
N LEU A 191 -4.38 -12.66 12.87
CA LEU A 191 -4.60 -11.93 11.61
C LEU A 191 -4.19 -12.76 10.41
N VAL A 192 -3.04 -13.46 10.45
CA VAL A 192 -2.62 -14.36 9.38
C VAL A 192 -3.61 -15.49 9.20
N THR A 193 -4.08 -16.11 10.28
CA THR A 193 -5.09 -17.18 10.22
C THR A 193 -6.36 -16.68 9.55
N PHE A 194 -6.88 -15.53 9.98
CA PHE A 194 -8.04 -14.88 9.36
C PHE A 194 -7.83 -14.62 7.86
N LEU A 195 -6.67 -14.06 7.47
CA LEU A 195 -6.36 -13.76 6.08
C LEU A 195 -6.17 -15.01 5.23
N LEU A 196 -5.66 -16.11 5.79
CA LEU A 196 -5.50 -17.39 5.08
C LEU A 196 -6.84 -18.12 4.89
N GLU A 197 -7.77 -17.97 5.82
CA GLU A 197 -9.10 -18.60 5.78
C GLU A 197 -10.13 -17.78 4.99
N THR A 198 -9.85 -16.51 4.71
CA THR A 198 -10.72 -15.65 3.89
C THR A 198 -10.87 -16.21 2.48
N ASP A 199 -12.10 -16.44 2.02
CA ASP A 199 -12.37 -16.93 0.66
C ASP A 199 -12.09 -15.84 -0.39
N THR A 200 -11.02 -16.03 -1.16
CA THR A 200 -10.65 -15.14 -2.27
C THR A 200 -10.91 -15.76 -3.65
N SER A 201 -11.65 -16.86 -3.73
CA SER A 201 -11.86 -17.62 -4.98
C SER A 201 -12.51 -16.79 -6.10
N GLN A 202 -13.42 -15.87 -5.74
CA GLN A 202 -14.08 -14.93 -6.66
C GLN A 202 -13.41 -13.56 -6.69
N PHE A 203 -12.38 -13.33 -5.88
CA PHE A 203 -11.72 -12.04 -5.80
C PHE A 203 -10.75 -11.85 -6.96
N ASN A 204 -10.99 -10.81 -7.75
CA ASN A 204 -10.08 -10.37 -8.80
C ASN A 204 -9.46 -9.02 -8.39
N PRO A 205 -8.15 -8.98 -8.05
CA PRO A 205 -7.49 -7.76 -7.64
C PRO A 205 -7.51 -6.64 -8.69
N THR A 206 -7.77 -6.95 -9.97
CA THR A 206 -7.86 -5.96 -11.06
C THR A 206 -9.23 -5.30 -11.20
N LEU A 207 -10.26 -5.80 -10.51
CA LEU A 207 -11.59 -5.20 -10.47
C LEU A 207 -11.67 -4.18 -9.34
N ILE A 208 -11.10 -3.01 -9.59
CA ILE A 208 -11.08 -1.91 -8.63
C ILE A 208 -12.44 -1.22 -8.53
N GLN A 209 -12.86 -0.91 -7.30
CA GLN A 209 -14.03 -0.07 -7.04
C GLN A 209 -13.75 1.39 -7.40
N MET A 210 -14.66 2.02 -8.16
CA MET A 210 -14.58 3.46 -8.40
C MET A 210 -15.07 4.23 -7.17
N THR A 211 -14.16 4.97 -6.53
CA THR A 211 -14.45 5.84 -5.39
C THR A 211 -14.71 7.26 -5.86
N GLU A 212 -15.42 8.06 -5.06
CA GLU A 212 -15.64 9.49 -5.36
C GLU A 212 -14.33 10.26 -5.45
N ALA A 213 -13.32 9.85 -4.67
CA ALA A 213 -11.98 10.45 -4.68
C ALA A 213 -11.23 10.29 -6.01
N LYS A 214 -11.71 9.40 -6.90
CA LYS A 214 -11.12 9.14 -8.22
C LYS A 214 -11.92 9.76 -9.37
N LYS A 215 -13.13 10.26 -9.11
CA LYS A 215 -13.97 10.95 -10.11
C LYS A 215 -13.46 12.37 -10.35
#